data_AF-X0UR60-F1
#
_entry.id   AF-X0UR60-F1
#
_cell.length_a   1.000
_cell.length_b   1.000
_cell.length_c   1.000
_cell.angle_alpha   90.00
_cell.angle_beta   90.00
_cell.angle_gamma   90.00
#
_symmetry.space_group_name_H-M   'P 1'
#
loop_
_entity.id
_entity.type
_entity.pdbx_description
1 polymer ?
#
loop_
_entity_poly.entity_id
_entity_poly.type
_entity_poly.pdbx_seq_one_letter_code
_entity_poly.pdbx_strand_id
1 'polypeptide(L)'
;MVGEPITNLPELDPEKCNGCGLCIPICPGLAIFLVDATYSENEAAISFPHEYLPLPQESDEVEAVNRKGRIVCKGKVIKVRSPKRYDHTPVVTVSVPKKYLHEVRGLKSGREVIT
;
A
#
# COMPACT_ATOMS: atom_id res chain seq x y z
N MET A 1 -13.16 17.20 6.72
CA MET A 1 -13.08 17.95 7.99
C MET A 1 -12.32 17.08 8.96
N VAL A 2 -11.24 17.59 9.57
CA VAL A 2 -10.87 17.10 10.90
C VAL A 2 -11.74 17.95 11.82
N GLY A 3 -12.82 17.35 12.35
CA GLY A 3 -13.84 18.07 13.10
C GLY A 3 -13.32 18.58 14.46
N GLU A 4 -14.23 18.98 15.34
CA GLU A 4 -13.93 19.23 16.75
C GLU A 4 -14.30 17.98 17.57
N PRO A 5 -13.39 17.44 18.40
CA PRO A 5 -11.97 17.80 18.55
C PRO A 5 -11.10 17.31 17.38
N ILE A 6 -9.89 17.85 17.28
CA ILE A 6 -8.89 17.51 16.25
C ILE A 6 -8.52 16.01 16.20
N THR A 7 -8.86 15.25 17.24
CA THR A 7 -8.61 13.81 17.36
C THR A 7 -9.67 12.92 16.71
N ASN A 8 -10.69 13.50 16.06
CA ASN A 8 -11.69 12.71 15.37
C ASN A 8 -11.07 11.90 14.23
N LEU A 9 -11.56 10.66 14.06
CA LEU A 9 -11.09 9.79 12.99
C LEU A 9 -11.45 10.40 11.63
N PRO A 10 -10.53 10.45 10.67
CA PRO A 10 -10.85 10.88 9.32
C PRO A 10 -11.80 9.87 8.67
N GLU A 11 -12.82 10.38 8.00
CA GLU A 11 -13.77 9.59 7.22
C GLU A 11 -13.50 9.76 5.73
N LEU A 12 -13.63 8.66 4.98
CA LEU A 12 -13.55 8.67 3.53
C LEU A 12 -14.94 8.89 2.95
N ASP A 13 -15.08 9.88 2.07
CA ASP A 13 -16.27 10.08 1.23
C ASP A 13 -16.09 9.31 -0.09
N PRO A 14 -16.74 8.14 -0.28
CA PRO A 14 -16.48 7.28 -1.44
C PRO A 14 -16.89 7.92 -2.76
N GLU A 15 -17.92 8.77 -2.74
CA GLU A 15 -18.45 9.45 -3.94
C GLU A 15 -17.47 10.49 -4.49
N LYS A 16 -16.60 11.04 -3.64
CA LYS A 16 -15.56 12.01 -4.04
C LYS A 16 -14.18 11.39 -4.21
N CYS A 17 -13.96 10.19 -3.70
CA CYS A 17 -12.68 9.51 -3.80
C CYS A 17 -12.42 9.07 -5.24
N ASN A 18 -11.34 9.57 -5.84
CA ASN A 18 -10.91 9.17 -7.19
C ASN A 18 -9.72 8.19 -7.19
N GLY A 19 -9.32 7.69 -6.03
CA GLY A 19 -8.20 6.75 -5.92
C GLY A 19 -6.81 7.33 -6.20
N CYS A 20 -6.59 8.65 -6.12
CA CYS A 20 -5.29 9.26 -6.46
C CYS A 20 -4.10 8.83 -5.57
N GLY A 21 -4.37 8.27 -4.38
CA GLY A 21 -3.36 7.76 -3.45
C GLY A 21 -2.53 8.83 -2.72
N LEU A 22 -2.85 10.12 -2.86
CA LEU A 22 -2.12 11.20 -2.17
C LEU A 22 -2.28 11.18 -0.64
N CYS A 23 -3.34 10.56 -0.14
CA CYS A 23 -3.59 10.36 1.27
C CYS A 23 -2.64 9.34 1.92
N ILE A 24 -2.07 8.41 1.14
CA ILE A 24 -1.21 7.34 1.66
C ILE A 24 0.05 7.89 2.34
N PRO A 25 0.92 8.66 1.65
CA PRO A 25 2.21 9.10 2.23
C PRO A 25 2.07 10.23 3.25
N ILE A 26 0.92 10.92 3.32
CA ILE A 26 0.72 12.02 4.26
C ILE A 26 0.12 11.55 5.59
N CYS A 27 -0.35 10.30 5.67
CA CYS A 27 -0.92 9.77 6.89
C CYS A 27 0.19 9.47 7.90
N PRO A 28 0.28 10.19 9.04
CA PRO A 28 1.34 9.96 10.01
C PRO A 28 1.27 8.58 10.68
N GLY A 29 0.09 7.94 10.65
CA GLY A 29 -0.12 6.60 11.20
C GLY A 29 0.07 5.47 10.19
N LEU A 30 0.48 5.76 8.95
CA LEU A 30 0.65 4.78 7.87
C LEU A 30 -0.58 3.87 7.68
N ALA A 31 -1.77 4.42 7.93
CA ALA A 31 -2.99 3.65 8.11
C ALA A 31 -3.82 3.50 6.82
N ILE A 32 -3.43 4.17 5.75
CA ILE A 32 -4.22 4.28 4.51
C ILE A 32 -3.63 3.37 3.44
N PHE A 33 -4.53 2.60 2.81
CA PHE A 33 -4.24 1.66 1.73
C PHE A 33 -5.17 1.99 0.57
N LEU A 34 -4.67 1.95 -0.66
CA LEU A 34 -5.51 2.00 -1.85
C LEU A 34 -5.64 0.59 -2.40
N VAL A 35 -6.86 0.13 -2.62
CA VAL A 35 -7.14 -1.18 -3.21
C VAL A 35 -7.88 -0.97 -4.51
N ASP A 36 -7.27 -1.40 -5.61
CA ASP A 36 -7.85 -1.39 -6.94
C ASP A 36 -8.17 -2.83 -7.37
N ALA A 37 -9.45 -3.20 -7.23
CA ALA A 37 -9.98 -4.49 -7.65
C ALA A 37 -10.25 -4.57 -9.16
N THR A 38 -10.08 -3.47 -9.89
CA THR A 38 -10.32 -3.37 -11.34
C THR A 38 -9.04 -3.56 -12.16
N TYR A 39 -7.88 -3.66 -11.50
CA TYR A 39 -6.57 -3.81 -12.14
C TYR A 39 -6.50 -4.92 -13.21
N SER A 40 -7.08 -6.09 -12.93
CA SER A 40 -7.12 -7.25 -13.84
C SER A 40 -8.33 -8.14 -13.52
N GLU A 41 -8.58 -9.17 -14.33
CA GLU A 41 -9.63 -10.17 -14.06
C GLU A 41 -9.37 -10.95 -12.77
N ASN A 42 -8.12 -11.38 -12.54
CA ASN A 42 -7.74 -12.29 -11.45
C ASN A 42 -6.90 -11.64 -10.35
N GLU A 43 -6.33 -10.47 -10.61
CA GLU A 43 -5.44 -9.75 -9.69
C GLU A 43 -6.01 -8.40 -9.27
N ALA A 44 -5.59 -7.93 -8.11
CA ALA A 44 -5.87 -6.60 -7.58
C ALA A 44 -4.56 -5.87 -7.30
N ALA A 45 -4.54 -4.56 -7.52
CA ALA A 45 -3.42 -3.71 -7.16
C ALA A 45 -3.66 -3.11 -5.77
N ILE A 46 -2.64 -3.15 -4.91
CA ILE A 46 -2.71 -2.59 -3.55
C ILE A 46 -1.54 -1.65 -3.36
N SER A 47 -1.82 -0.38 -3.07
CA SER A 47 -0.82 0.62 -2.71
C SER A 47 -0.80 0.86 -1.20
N PHE A 48 0.39 0.87 -0.62
CA PHE A 48 0.60 1.09 0.82
C PHE A 48 1.90 1.86 1.09
N PRO A 49 2.01 2.51 2.25
CA PRO A 49 3.24 3.18 2.64
C PRO A 49 4.32 2.13 2.98
N HIS A 50 5.56 2.39 2.62
CA HIS A 50 6.69 1.49 2.83
C HIS A 50 7.95 2.27 3.21
N GLU A 51 8.21 2.37 4.52
CA GLU A 51 9.34 3.10 5.10
C GLU A 51 10.53 2.18 5.47
N TYR A 52 10.76 1.12 4.69
CA TYR A 52 11.86 0.19 4.91
C TYR A 52 12.85 0.19 3.75
N LEU A 53 14.13 -0.09 4.04
CA LEU A 53 15.18 -0.24 3.04
C LEU A 53 15.71 -1.69 3.00
N PRO A 54 16.18 -2.18 1.84
CA PRO A 54 16.17 -1.53 0.54
C PRO A 54 14.74 -1.40 -0.03
N LEU A 55 14.51 -0.35 -0.84
CA LEU A 55 13.25 -0.26 -1.57
C LEU A 55 13.21 -1.33 -2.66
N PRO A 56 12.05 -1.98 -2.86
CA PRO A 56 11.88 -2.85 -4.00
C PRO A 56 11.93 -2.06 -5.31
N GLN A 57 12.21 -2.75 -6.41
CA GLN A 57 12.16 -2.24 -7.76
C GLN A 57 10.87 -2.67 -8.45
N GLU A 58 10.49 -1.93 -9.51
CA GLU A 58 9.38 -2.34 -10.34
C GLU A 58 9.68 -3.68 -11.00
N SER A 59 8.69 -4.57 -11.01
CA SER A 59 8.75 -5.97 -11.43
C SER A 59 9.33 -6.98 -10.44
N ASP A 60 9.80 -6.56 -9.26
CA ASP A 60 10.27 -7.49 -8.22
C ASP A 60 9.17 -8.44 -7.74
N GLU A 61 9.52 -9.71 -7.51
CA GLU A 61 8.70 -10.65 -6.76
C GLU A 61 8.92 -10.46 -5.25
N VAL A 62 7.83 -10.29 -4.51
CA VAL A 62 7.85 -9.97 -3.09
C VAL A 62 6.86 -10.81 -2.30
N GLU A 63 7.17 -11.07 -1.04
CA GLU A 63 6.25 -11.69 -0.10
C GLU A 63 5.32 -10.62 0.51
N ALA A 64 4.05 -10.67 0.12
CA ALA A 64 3.02 -9.80 0.65
C ALA A 64 2.54 -10.31 2.01
N VAL A 65 2.46 -9.40 2.99
CA VAL A 65 2.10 -9.73 4.38
C VAL A 65 0.81 -9.05 4.82
N ASN A 66 0.15 -9.63 5.82
CA ASN A 66 -0.99 -9.00 6.48
C ASN A 66 -0.56 -8.05 7.60
N ARG A 67 -1.53 -7.43 8.28
CA ARG A 67 -1.30 -6.50 9.40
C ARG A 67 -0.52 -7.10 10.58
N LYS A 68 -0.45 -8.43 10.69
CA LYS A 68 0.35 -9.13 11.72
C LYS A 68 1.78 -9.46 11.24
N GLY A 69 2.14 -9.09 10.01
CA GLY A 69 3.42 -9.42 9.40
C GLY A 69 3.52 -10.88 8.92
N ARG A 70 2.40 -11.63 8.86
CA ARG A 70 2.40 -13.00 8.34
C ARG A 70 2.30 -12.98 6.82
N ILE A 71 3.08 -13.84 6.16
CA ILE A 71 3.05 -14.01 4.71
C ILE A 71 1.68 -14.54 4.30
N VAL A 72 1.06 -13.87 3.33
CA VAL A 72 -0.26 -14.22 2.79
C VAL A 72 -0.10 -14.83 1.40
N CYS A 73 0.68 -14.18 0.55
CA CYS A 73 0.92 -14.63 -0.82
C CYS A 73 2.20 -14.00 -1.39
N LYS A 74 2.63 -14.50 -2.54
CA LYS A 74 3.55 -13.76 -3.41
C LYS A 74 2.78 -12.65 -4.14
N GLY A 75 3.46 -11.55 -4.42
CA GLY A 75 2.97 -10.46 -5.24
C GLY A 75 4.07 -9.91 -6.13
N LYS A 76 3.70 -9.11 -7.11
CA LYS A 76 4.63 -8.43 -8.01
C LYS A 76 4.58 -6.94 -7.78
N VAL A 77 5.72 -6.29 -7.62
CA VAL A 77 5.78 -4.83 -7.50
C VAL A 77 5.47 -4.21 -8.85
N ILE A 78 4.41 -3.42 -8.93
CA ILE A 78 4.01 -2.75 -10.18
C ILE A 78 4.45 -1.29 -10.23
N LYS A 79 4.65 -0.66 -9.07
CA LYS A 79 5.01 0.76 -8.99
C LYS A 79 5.64 1.12 -7.65
N VAL A 80 6.67 1.94 -7.68
CA VAL A 80 7.28 2.54 -6.48
C VAL A 80 7.34 4.06 -6.64
N ARG A 81 6.69 4.80 -5.73
CA ARG A 81 6.66 6.27 -5.76
C ARG A 81 7.34 6.85 -4.52
N SER A 82 8.42 7.59 -4.74
CA SER A 82 9.15 8.29 -3.67
C SER A 82 9.57 9.72 -4.06
N PRO A 83 8.65 10.59 -4.53
CA PRO A 83 8.97 12.00 -4.76
C PRO A 83 9.32 12.70 -3.44
N LYS A 84 10.11 13.78 -3.50
CA LYS A 84 10.55 14.56 -2.32
C LYS A 84 9.41 15.03 -1.41
N ARG A 85 8.20 15.21 -1.95
CA ARG A 85 7.01 15.62 -1.20
C ARG A 85 6.49 14.57 -0.22
N TYR A 86 6.83 13.30 -0.41
CA TYR A 86 6.30 12.20 0.40
C TYR A 86 7.00 12.04 1.74
N ASP A 87 7.79 13.02 2.19
CA ASP A 87 8.45 13.07 3.50
C ASP A 87 8.99 11.70 3.96
N HIS A 88 9.88 11.14 3.15
CA HIS A 88 10.51 9.83 3.41
C HIS A 88 9.54 8.63 3.53
N THR A 89 8.29 8.76 3.05
CA THR A 89 7.26 7.71 2.97
C THR A 89 7.03 7.24 1.52
N PRO A 90 7.85 6.32 0.98
CA PRO A 90 7.58 5.70 -0.30
C PRO A 90 6.21 5.01 -0.32
N VAL A 91 5.54 5.06 -1.46
CA VAL A 91 4.32 4.28 -1.71
C VAL A 91 4.68 3.17 -2.68
N VAL A 92 4.54 1.93 -2.22
CA VAL A 92 4.73 0.73 -3.03
C VAL A 92 3.37 0.21 -3.45
N THR A 93 3.23 -0.14 -4.72
CA THR A 93 2.04 -0.80 -5.25
C THR A 93 2.41 -2.21 -5.71
N VAL A 94 1.64 -3.18 -5.27
CA VAL A 94 1.81 -4.59 -5.65
C VAL A 94 0.56 -5.14 -6.31
N SER A 95 0.75 -6.03 -7.29
CA SER A 95 -0.30 -6.90 -7.80
C SER A 95 -0.34 -8.20 -6.98
N VAL A 96 -1.53 -8.59 -6.54
CA VAL A 96 -1.78 -9.84 -5.81
C VAL A 96 -3.08 -10.50 -6.29
N PRO A 97 -3.27 -11.82 -6.09
CA PRO A 97 -4.54 -12.48 -6.39
C PRO A 97 -5.72 -11.83 -5.66
N LYS A 98 -6.87 -11.63 -6.35
CA LYS A 98 -8.05 -10.96 -5.80
C LYS A 98 -8.53 -11.53 -4.45
N LYS A 99 -8.38 -12.83 -4.22
CA LYS A 99 -8.73 -13.46 -2.93
C LYS A 99 -8.08 -12.81 -1.70
N TYR A 100 -6.94 -12.12 -1.87
CA TYR A 100 -6.18 -11.51 -0.79
C TYR A 100 -6.32 -9.97 -0.70
N LEU A 101 -7.24 -9.37 -1.48
CA LEU A 101 -7.37 -7.92 -1.60
C LEU A 101 -7.61 -7.20 -0.25
N HIS A 102 -8.33 -7.86 0.66
CA HIS A 102 -8.63 -7.32 1.99
C HIS A 102 -7.64 -7.75 3.08
N GLU A 103 -6.67 -8.61 2.75
CA GLU A 103 -5.73 -9.17 3.74
C GLU A 103 -4.32 -8.55 3.64
N VAL A 104 -3.83 -8.32 2.41
CA VAL A 104 -2.48 -7.79 2.17
C VAL A 104 -2.39 -6.32 2.59
N ARG A 105 -1.42 -5.99 3.46
CA ARG A 105 -1.22 -4.65 4.02
C ARG A 105 0.25 -4.22 4.07
N GLY A 106 1.15 -4.97 3.43
CA GLY A 106 2.55 -4.60 3.36
C GLY A 106 3.41 -5.66 2.70
N LEU A 107 4.73 -5.47 2.81
CA LEU A 107 5.75 -6.43 2.41
C LEU A 107 6.47 -6.94 3.64
N LYS A 108 6.98 -8.17 3.55
CA LYS A 108 7.89 -8.69 4.56
C LYS A 108 9.17 -7.83 4.57
N SER A 109 9.49 -7.27 5.74
CA SER A 109 10.73 -6.55 5.98
C SER A 109 11.80 -7.55 6.43
N GLY A 110 12.94 -7.60 5.75
CA GLY A 110 14.00 -8.58 5.97
C GLY A 110 14.40 -9.26 4.66
N ARG A 111 15.64 -9.01 4.23
CA ARG A 111 16.24 -9.42 2.95
C ARG A 111 15.86 -10.83 2.49
N GLU A 112 15.11 -10.87 1.39
CA GLU A 112 15.35 -11.65 0.18
C GLU A 112 14.38 -11.08 -0.87
N VAL A 113 14.83 -10.08 -1.64
CA VAL A 113 14.19 -9.88 -2.96
C VAL A 113 14.49 -11.16 -3.71
N ILE A 114 13.45 -11.91 -4.06
CA ILE A 114 13.59 -13.20 -4.73
C ILE A 114 13.98 -12.86 -6.18
N THR A 115 15.27 -12.66 -6.41
CA THR A 115 15.85 -12.43 -7.74
C THR A 115 15.96 -13.73 -8.52
#